data_AF-X1RE53-F1
#
_entry.id   AF-X1RE53-F1
#
_cell.length_a   1.000
_cell.length_b   1.000
_cell.length_c   1.000
_cell.angle_alpha   90.00
_cell.angle_beta   90.00
_cell.angle_gamma   90.00
#
_symmetry.space_group_name_H-M   'P 1'
#
loop_
_entity.id
_entity.type
_entity.pdbx_description
1 polymer ?
#
loop_
_entity_poly.entity_id
_entity_poly.type
_entity_poly.pdbx_seq_one_letter_code
_entity_poly.pdbx_strand_id
1 'polypeptide(L)'
;MNIDEWYQKNTFHYLQFDVRQLVKIKNKKNLKISLCLPTLNESQTIEYILRTIKKELYQEGLLDEVIVIDSGSTDSTLDIVKSIGFKIIR
;
A
#
# COMPACT_ATOMS: atom_id res chain seq x y z
N MET A 1 -32.43 8.98 -0.43
CA MET A 1 -31.46 7.86 -0.33
C MET A 1 -31.35 7.52 1.14
N ASN A 2 -31.66 6.29 1.54
CA ASN A 2 -31.61 5.86 2.93
C ASN A 2 -30.14 5.51 3.30
N ILE A 3 -29.64 6.03 4.42
CA ILE A 3 -28.29 5.77 4.92
C ILE A 3 -28.07 4.27 5.21
N ASP A 4 -29.09 3.59 5.74
CA ASP A 4 -29.00 2.17 6.10
C ASP A 4 -28.86 1.29 4.86
N GLU A 5 -29.62 1.61 3.80
CA GLU A 5 -29.51 0.92 2.51
C GLU A 5 -28.14 1.16 1.86
N TRP A 6 -27.55 2.34 2.05
CA TRP A 6 -26.21 2.63 1.54
C TRP A 6 -25.15 1.81 2.26
N TYR A 7 -25.19 1.74 3.60
CA TYR A 7 -24.23 0.94 4.38
C TYR A 7 -24.27 -0.53 3.99
N GLN A 8 -25.46 -1.10 3.83
CA GLN A 8 -25.62 -2.51 3.42
C GLN A 8 -25.03 -2.80 2.05
N LYS A 9 -25.06 -1.83 1.12
CA LYS A 9 -24.58 -2.00 -0.26
C LYS A 9 -23.10 -1.63 -0.46
N ASN A 10 -22.51 -0.82 0.42
CA ASN A 10 -21.17 -0.24 0.25
C ASN A 10 -20.18 -0.61 1.35
N THR A 11 -20.54 -1.51 2.27
CA THR A 11 -19.62 -2.08 3.27
C THR A 11 -19.19 -3.47 2.84
N PHE A 12 -17.89 -3.71 2.81
CA PHE A 12 -17.31 -4.97 2.35
C PHE A 12 -16.29 -5.52 3.36
N HIS A 13 -16.07 -6.82 3.32
CA HIS A 13 -15.01 -7.48 4.08
C HIS A 13 -13.83 -7.78 3.13
N TYR A 14 -12.60 -7.51 3.55
CA TYR A 14 -11.43 -7.65 2.67
C TYR A 14 -11.25 -9.07 2.09
N LEU A 15 -11.64 -10.12 2.83
CA LEU A 15 -11.59 -11.52 2.35
C LEU A 15 -12.47 -11.78 1.12
N GLN A 16 -13.40 -10.89 0.79
CA GLN A 16 -14.17 -10.98 -0.45
C GLN A 16 -13.34 -10.67 -1.70
N PHE A 17 -12.12 -10.13 -1.53
CA PHE A 17 -11.26 -9.67 -2.63
C PHE A 17 -9.91 -10.39 -2.63
N ASP A 18 -9.80 -11.41 -3.47
CA ASP A 18 -8.52 -12.10 -3.73
C ASP A 18 -7.57 -11.21 -4.55
N VAL A 19 -6.32 -11.07 -4.10
CA VAL A 19 -5.33 -10.18 -4.73
C VAL A 19 -5.07 -10.56 -6.19
N ARG A 20 -4.96 -11.86 -6.51
CA ARG A 20 -4.68 -12.30 -7.90
C ARG A 20 -5.85 -12.01 -8.83
N GLN A 21 -7.07 -12.12 -8.34
CA GLN A 21 -8.25 -11.69 -9.08
C GLN A 21 -8.26 -10.17 -9.30
N LEU A 22 -7.94 -9.37 -8.27
CA LEU A 22 -7.82 -7.92 -8.42
C LEU A 22 -6.77 -7.53 -9.47
N VAL A 23 -5.61 -8.18 -9.49
CA VAL A 23 -4.56 -7.97 -10.49
C VAL A 23 -5.07 -8.24 -11.91
N LYS A 24 -5.80 -9.35 -12.11
CA LYS A 24 -6.43 -9.66 -13.42
C LYS A 24 -7.39 -8.57 -13.86
N ILE A 25 -8.23 -8.07 -12.94
CA ILE A 25 -9.20 -7.00 -13.23
C ILE A 25 -8.48 -5.68 -13.55
N LYS A 26 -7.48 -5.30 -12.75
CA LYS A 26 -6.62 -4.13 -12.96
C LYS A 26 -5.99 -4.16 -14.35
N ASN A 27 -5.37 -5.27 -14.72
CA ASN A 27 -4.72 -5.43 -16.02
C ASN A 27 -5.71 -5.38 -17.18
N LYS A 28 -6.87 -6.05 -17.06
CA LYS A 28 -7.94 -5.98 -18.06
C LYS A 28 -8.46 -4.55 -18.26
N LYS A 29 -8.48 -3.75 -17.20
CA LYS A 29 -8.88 -2.34 -17.24
C LYS A 29 -7.73 -1.37 -17.57
N ASN A 30 -6.52 -1.87 -17.77
CA ASN A 30 -5.30 -1.08 -17.99
C ASN A 30 -5.08 0.03 -16.93
N LEU A 31 -5.31 -0.31 -15.66
CA LEU A 31 -5.13 0.61 -14.53
C LEU A 31 -3.75 0.46 -13.89
N LYS A 32 -3.26 1.53 -13.29
CA LYS A 32 -2.07 1.53 -12.43
C LYS A 32 -2.42 2.05 -11.03
N ILE A 33 -1.72 1.52 -10.03
CA ILE A 33 -1.92 1.85 -8.62
C ILE A 33 -0.56 2.19 -7.99
N SER A 34 -0.43 3.42 -7.50
CA SER A 34 0.69 3.85 -6.67
C SER A 34 0.25 3.88 -5.20
N LEU A 35 1.06 3.31 -4.30
CA LEU A 35 0.91 3.47 -2.86
C LEU A 35 1.80 4.60 -2.37
N CYS A 36 1.20 5.62 -1.77
CA CYS A 36 1.91 6.66 -1.03
C CYS A 36 1.84 6.34 0.46
N LEU A 37 3.01 6.25 1.12
CA LEU A 37 3.12 5.98 2.55
C LEU A 37 3.77 7.17 3.26
N PRO A 38 2.97 8.08 3.86
CA PRO A 38 3.48 9.14 4.71
C PRO A 38 4.19 8.57 5.93
N THR A 39 5.33 9.13 6.33
CA THR A 39 6.15 8.58 7.41
C THR A 39 6.90 9.67 8.16
N LEU A 40 6.98 9.54 9.50
CA LEU A 40 7.78 10.39 10.39
C LEU A 40 8.21 9.58 11.61
N ASN A 41 9.50 9.25 11.71
CA ASN A 41 10.09 8.50 12.84
C ASN A 41 9.40 7.15 13.13
N GLU A 42 9.26 6.32 12.10
CA GLU A 42 8.58 5.01 12.16
C GLU A 42 9.56 3.83 12.11
N SER A 43 10.81 4.02 12.59
CA SER A 43 11.84 2.97 12.53
C SER A 43 11.44 1.64 13.19
N GLN A 44 10.49 1.66 14.13
CA GLN A 44 9.99 0.48 14.83
C GLN A 44 8.98 -0.35 14.02
N THR A 45 8.30 0.26 13.04
CA THR A 45 7.14 -0.35 12.36
C THR A 45 7.36 -0.47 10.85
N ILE A 46 8.09 0.48 10.25
CA ILE A 46 8.18 0.67 8.80
C ILE A 46 8.77 -0.54 8.08
N GLU A 47 9.72 -1.26 8.71
CA GLU A 47 10.32 -2.46 8.11
C GLU A 47 9.27 -3.55 7.87
N TYR A 48 8.50 -3.89 8.90
CA TYR A 48 7.49 -4.93 8.82
C TYR A 48 6.40 -4.58 7.80
N ILE A 49 5.95 -3.32 7.82
CA ILE A 49 4.93 -2.81 6.90
C ILE A 49 5.41 -2.92 5.45
N LEU A 50 6.59 -2.40 5.14
CA LEU A 50 7.13 -2.39 3.78
C LEU A 50 7.46 -3.79 3.27
N ARG A 51 7.98 -4.69 4.12
CA ARG A 51 8.20 -6.10 3.73
C ARG A 51 6.88 -6.81 3.41
N THR A 52 5.83 -6.56 4.19
CA THR A 52 4.50 -7.13 3.96
C THR A 52 3.92 -6.59 2.65
N ILE A 53 3.94 -5.27 2.43
CA ILE A 53 3.49 -4.66 1.17
C ILE A 53 4.26 -5.22 -0.02
N LYS A 54 5.59 -5.32 0.10
CA LYS A 54 6.46 -5.83 -0.96
C LYS A 54 6.04 -7.24 -1.37
N LYS A 55 5.87 -8.13 -0.41
CA LYS A 55 5.55 -9.54 -0.63
C LYS A 55 4.11 -9.74 -1.11
N GLU A 56 3.15 -9.15 -0.41
CA GLU A 56 1.73 -9.50 -0.58
C GLU A 56 1.05 -8.69 -1.70
N LEU A 57 1.55 -7.49 -2.04
CA LEU A 57 0.87 -6.58 -2.97
C LEU A 57 1.73 -6.11 -4.16
N TYR A 58 3.00 -5.76 -3.92
CA TYR A 58 3.88 -5.25 -4.97
C TYR A 58 4.40 -6.37 -5.88
N GLN A 59 4.95 -7.44 -5.30
CA GLN A 59 5.46 -8.60 -6.06
C GLN A 59 4.33 -9.40 -6.73
N GLU A 60 3.13 -9.45 -6.13
CA GLU A 60 1.94 -10.03 -6.78
C GLU A 60 1.43 -9.17 -7.96
N GLY A 61 1.94 -7.93 -8.12
CA GLY A 61 1.64 -7.06 -9.27
C GLY A 61 0.40 -6.18 -9.10
N LEU A 62 -0.15 -6.07 -7.88
CA LEU A 62 -1.28 -5.19 -7.62
C LEU A 62 -0.81 -3.72 -7.60
N LEU A 63 0.26 -3.44 -6.86
CA LEU A 63 0.90 -2.13 -6.82
C LEU A 63 1.96 -2.02 -7.91
N ASP A 64 1.92 -0.94 -8.68
CA ASP A 64 2.94 -0.63 -9.70
C ASP A 64 4.07 0.24 -9.14
N GLU A 65 3.79 0.97 -8.06
CA GLU A 65 4.72 1.88 -7.43
C GLU A 65 4.44 1.95 -5.93
N VAL A 66 5.51 2.08 -5.14
CA VAL A 66 5.44 2.40 -3.72
C VAL A 66 6.39 3.56 -3.46
N ILE A 67 5.84 4.66 -2.93
CA ILE A 67 6.55 5.87 -2.56
C ILE A 67 6.39 6.09 -1.06
N VAL A 68 7.51 6.20 -0.35
CA VAL A 68 7.54 6.65 1.04
C VAL A 68 7.73 8.17 1.05
N ILE A 69 6.83 8.89 1.72
CA ILE A 69 6.87 10.34 1.85
C ILE A 69 7.32 10.68 3.26
N ASP A 70 8.59 11.05 3.40
CA ASP A 70 9.20 11.36 4.69
C ASP A 70 8.96 12.81 5.10
N SER A 71 8.38 13.02 6.28
CA SER A 71 8.09 14.36 6.82
C SER A 71 9.22 14.90 7.70
N GLY A 72 10.46 14.42 7.51
CA GLY A 72 11.62 14.87 8.25
C GLY A 72 12.09 13.94 9.36
N SER A 73 12.04 12.62 9.14
CA SER A 73 12.53 11.65 10.12
C SER A 73 13.99 11.91 10.49
N THR A 74 14.28 11.77 11.78
CA THR A 74 15.60 11.92 12.39
C THR A 74 16.14 10.61 12.96
N ASP A 75 15.34 9.54 12.90
CA ASP A 75 15.71 8.18 13.27
C ASP A 75 16.10 7.34 12.03
N SER A 76 16.25 6.02 12.23
CA SER A 76 16.67 5.08 11.19
C SER A 76 15.60 4.78 10.12
N THR A 77 14.44 5.45 10.12
CA THR A 77 13.33 5.20 9.17
C THR A 77 13.80 5.19 7.73
N LEU A 78 14.56 6.20 7.30
CA LEU A 78 14.99 6.34 5.92
C LEU A 78 15.96 5.25 5.50
N ASP A 79 16.85 4.84 6.40
CA ASP A 79 17.84 3.79 6.12
C ASP A 79 17.16 2.43 5.96
N ILE A 80 16.14 2.16 6.78
CA ILE A 80 15.30 0.98 6.65
C ILE A 80 14.59 0.98 5.29
N VAL A 81 13.95 2.08 4.90
CA VAL A 81 13.22 2.17 3.61
C VAL A 81 14.17 1.96 2.43
N LYS A 82 15.35 2.59 2.45
CA LYS A 82 16.39 2.40 1.42
C LYS A 82 16.83 0.94 1.33
N SER A 83 17.02 0.27 2.47
CA SER A 83 17.45 -1.14 2.48
C SER A 83 16.44 -2.09 1.82
N ILE A 84 15.15 -1.76 1.88
CA ILE A 84 14.07 -2.55 1.25
C ILE A 84 13.97 -2.23 -0.26
N GLY A 85 14.40 -1.03 -0.66
CA GLY A 85 14.52 -0.61 -2.06
C GLY A 85 13.30 0.14 -2.59
N PHE A 86 12.52 0.81 -1.72
CA PHE A 86 11.42 1.67 -2.16
C PHE A 86 11.87 3.12 -2.33
N LYS A 87 11.18 3.84 -3.22
CA LYS A 87 11.46 5.25 -3.51
C LYS A 87 11.05 6.12 -2.32
N ILE A 88 11.88 7.10 -2.01
CA ILE A 88 11.63 8.09 -0.95
C ILE A 88 11.48 9.46 -1.59
N ILE A 89 10.47 10.21 -1.14
CA ILE A 89 10.30 11.65 -1.41
C ILE A 89 10.27 12.37 -0.06
N ARG A 90 10.92 13.52 0.01
CA ARG A 90 10.99 14.39 1.19
C ARG A 90 10.65 15.81 0.79
#